data_AF-A0A2A9KJI2-F1
#
_entry.id   AF-A0A2A9KJI2-F1
#
_cell.length_a   1.000
_cell.length_b   1.000
_cell.length_c   1.000
_cell.angle_alpha   90.00
_cell.angle_beta   90.00
_cell.angle_gamma   90.00
#
_symmetry.space_group_name_H-M   'P 1'
#
loop_
_entity.id
_entity.type
_entity.pdbx_description
1 polymer ?
#
loop_
_entity_poly.entity_id
_entity_poly.type
_entity_poly.pdbx_seq_one_letter_code
_entity_poly.pdbx_strand_id
1 'polypeptide(L)'
;MKIISNDKVLDECIDKISNLAALTLYGMNAIGQVHVAINEVCRYLILKKSGDPEINLLAFKNRLVTLSHLTHPSLPAYKKVIDYAASLIVIEAP
;
A
#
# COMPACT_ATOMS: atom_id res chain seq x y z
N MET A 1 -16.73 5.81 16.98
CA MET A 1 -15.36 6.07 17.48
C MET A 1 -14.40 5.97 16.30
N LYS A 2 -13.96 7.10 15.74
CA LYS A 2 -12.95 7.11 14.66
C LYS A 2 -11.60 6.80 15.32
N ILE A 3 -11.10 5.59 15.14
CA ILE A 3 -9.69 5.30 15.42
C ILE A 3 -8.91 5.96 14.30
N ILE A 4 -8.55 7.24 14.48
CA ILE A 4 -7.50 7.86 13.68
C ILE A 4 -6.20 7.24 14.21
N SER A 5 -5.84 6.06 13.69
CA SER A 5 -4.50 5.55 13.87
C SER A 5 -3.62 6.47 13.04
N ASN A 6 -3.05 7.48 13.68
CA ASN A 6 -2.16 8.47 13.07
C ASN A 6 -0.79 7.81 12.85
N ASP A 7 -0.79 6.71 12.10
CA ASP A 7 0.40 5.95 11.78
C ASP A 7 1.08 6.61 10.59
N LYS A 8 1.90 7.61 10.92
CA LYS A 8 2.65 8.40 9.95
C LYS A 8 3.44 7.54 8.97
N VAL A 9 3.93 6.37 9.40
CA VAL A 9 4.68 5.44 8.54
C VAL A 9 3.77 4.86 7.45
N LEU A 10 2.53 4.50 7.80
CA LEU A 10 1.56 4.02 6.82
C LEU A 10 1.14 5.12 5.85
N ASP A 11 0.89 6.33 6.36
CA ASP A 11 0.50 7.47 5.53
C ASP A 11 1.61 7.84 4.53
N GLU A 12 2.86 7.94 5.01
CA GLU A 12 4.03 8.19 4.15
C GLU A 12 4.21 7.08 3.10
N CYS A 13 3.93 5.82 3.44
CA CYS A 13 3.99 4.72 2.49
C CYS A 13 2.90 4.84 1.41
N ILE A 14 1.66 5.18 1.79
CA ILE A 14 0.56 5.40 0.84
C ILE A 14 0.87 6.57 -0.09
N ASP A 15 1.42 7.67 0.44
CA ASP A 15 1.83 8.82 -0.37
C ASP A 15 2.95 8.45 -1.34
N LYS A 16 3.96 7.68 -0.88
CA LYS A 16 5.06 7.18 -1.73
C LYS A 16 4.52 6.30 -2.87
N ILE A 17 3.62 5.36 -2.57
CA ILE A 17 2.99 4.49 -3.57
C ILE A 17 2.15 5.31 -4.55
N SER A 18 1.39 6.29 -4.06
CA SER A 18 0.56 7.17 -4.89
C SER A 18 1.40 8.02 -5.84
N ASN A 19 2.51 8.57 -5.36
CA ASN A 19 3.47 9.30 -6.19
C ASN A 19 4.07 8.39 -7.25
N LEU A 20 4.54 7.19 -6.88
CA LEU A 20 5.08 6.21 -7.82
C LEU A 20 4.05 5.79 -8.89
N ALA A 21 2.79 5.64 -8.50
CA ALA A 21 1.69 5.35 -9.41
C ALA A 21 1.45 6.53 -10.38
N ALA A 22 1.51 7.78 -9.91
CA ALA A 22 1.39 8.96 -10.77
C ALA A 22 2.52 9.04 -11.82
N LEU A 23 3.74 8.64 -11.47
CA LEU A 23 4.86 8.61 -12.42
C LEU A 23 4.62 7.66 -13.60
N THR A 24 3.82 6.60 -13.42
CA THR A 24 3.48 5.68 -14.52
C THR A 24 2.56 6.30 -15.57
N LEU A 25 1.83 7.37 -15.22
CA LEU A 25 1.03 8.14 -16.18
C LEU A 25 1.92 8.85 -17.22
N TYR A 26 3.20 9.06 -16.88
CA TYR A 26 4.21 9.64 -17.77
C TYR A 26 5.12 8.57 -18.40
N GLY A 27 4.74 7.29 -18.32
CA GLY A 27 5.49 6.18 -18.93
C GLY A 27 6.68 5.67 -18.11
N MET A 28 6.87 6.14 -16.87
CA MET A 28 7.95 5.65 -16.02
C MET A 28 7.61 4.30 -15.38
N ASN A 29 8.57 3.38 -15.34
CA ASN A 29 8.43 2.12 -14.63
C ASN A 29 8.76 2.30 -13.13
N ALA A 30 7.77 2.06 -12.27
CA ALA A 30 7.88 2.24 -10.82
C ALA A 30 7.83 0.92 -10.02
N ILE A 31 7.80 -0.24 -10.69
CA ILE A 31 7.55 -1.55 -10.05
C ILE A 31 8.57 -1.88 -8.96
N GLY A 32 9.87 -1.66 -9.22
CA GLY A 32 10.92 -1.94 -8.24
C GLY A 32 10.81 -1.07 -6.99
N GLN A 33 10.51 0.22 -7.16
CA GLN A 33 10.36 1.17 -6.05
C GLN A 33 9.11 0.86 -5.21
N VAL A 34 8.02 0.41 -5.85
CA VAL A 34 6.81 -0.04 -5.15
C VAL A 34 7.11 -1.28 -4.31
N HIS A 35 7.85 -2.24 -4.87
CA HIS A 35 8.26 -3.45 -4.15
C HIS A 35 9.08 -3.12 -2.89
N VAL A 36 10.05 -2.21 -3.00
CA VAL A 36 10.85 -1.75 -1.85
C VAL A 36 9.97 -1.08 -0.80
N ALA A 37 9.09 -0.16 -1.20
CA ALA A 37 8.19 0.54 -0.28
C ALA A 37 7.27 -0.42 0.49
N ILE A 38 6.74 -1.45 -0.19
CA ILE A 38 5.90 -2.48 0.46
C ILE A 38 6.72 -3.33 1.43
N ASN A 39 7.93 -3.76 1.08
CA ASN A 39 8.77 -4.54 1.99
C ASN A 39 9.15 -3.73 3.25
N GLU A 40 9.47 -2.45 3.10
CA GLU A 40 9.78 -1.55 4.21
C GLU A 40 8.62 -1.45 5.21
N VAL A 41 7.41 -1.22 4.70
CA VAL A 41 6.22 -1.07 5.56
C VAL A 41 5.77 -2.40 6.16
N CYS A 42 5.83 -3.52 5.41
CA CYS A 42 5.53 -4.84 5.95
C CYS A 42 6.48 -5.18 7.11
N ARG A 43 7.77 -4.89 6.97
CA ARG A 43 8.74 -5.07 8.07
C ARG A 43 8.40 -4.21 9.29
N TYR A 44 7.96 -2.97 9.09
CA TYR A 44 7.48 -2.11 10.19
C TYR A 44 6.23 -2.70 10.86
N LEU A 45 5.25 -3.13 10.08
CA LEU A 45 3.99 -3.70 10.56
C LEU A 45 4.18 -4.98 11.39
N ILE A 46 5.16 -5.80 11.02
CA ILE A 46 5.47 -7.07 11.70
C ILE A 46 6.34 -6.85 12.93
N LEU A 47 7.39 -6.02 12.84
CA LEU A 47 8.44 -5.95 13.87
C LEU A 47 8.31 -4.78 14.84
N LYS A 48 7.56 -3.73 14.46
CA LYS A 48 7.57 -2.45 15.20
C LYS A 48 6.19 -1.96 15.59
N LYS A 49 5.17 -2.15 14.74
CA LYS A 49 3.82 -1.71 15.06
C LYS A 49 3.25 -2.61 16.17
N SER A 50 2.69 -1.98 17.19
CA SER A 50 1.99 -2.70 18.26
C SER A 50 0.75 -3.42 17.73
N GLY A 51 0.37 -4.50 18.39
CA GLY A 51 -0.79 -5.31 18.04
C GLY A 51 -0.42 -6.54 17.22
N ASP A 52 -1.44 -7.21 16.70
CA ASP A 52 -1.27 -8.43 15.93
C ASP A 52 -0.73 -8.13 14.51
N PRO A 53 0.40 -8.76 14.10
CA PRO A 53 1.00 -8.54 12.78
C PRO A 53 0.06 -8.85 11.61
N GLU A 54 -0.76 -9.91 11.69
CA GLU A 54 -1.67 -10.28 10.61
C GLU A 54 -2.80 -9.25 10.48
N ILE A 55 -3.38 -8.81 11.60
CA ILE A 55 -4.39 -7.74 11.60
C ILE A 55 -3.80 -6.44 11.03
N ASN A 56 -2.57 -6.11 11.39
CA ASN A 56 -1.86 -4.94 10.89
C ASN A 56 -1.63 -4.99 9.37
N LEU A 57 -1.16 -6.12 8.85
CA LEU A 57 -0.96 -6.36 7.42
C LEU A 57 -2.30 -6.35 6.67
N LEU A 58 -3.33 -6.98 7.21
CA LEU A 58 -4.68 -7.03 6.61
C LEU A 58 -5.29 -5.64 6.52
N ALA A 59 -5.19 -4.84 7.58
CA ALA A 59 -5.67 -3.46 7.59
C ALA A 59 -4.96 -2.63 6.52
N PHE A 60 -3.64 -2.76 6.38
CA PHE A 60 -2.87 -2.05 5.36
C PHE A 60 -3.23 -2.50 3.93
N LYS A 61 -3.34 -3.81 3.69
CA LYS A 61 -3.80 -4.38 2.41
C LYS A 61 -5.19 -3.85 2.02
N ASN A 62 -6.13 -3.84 2.95
CA ASN A 62 -7.49 -3.33 2.72
C ASN A 62 -7.50 -1.83 2.37
N ARG A 63 -6.57 -1.05 2.92
CA ARG A 63 -6.41 0.37 2.58
C ARG A 63 -5.94 0.54 1.13
N LEU A 64 -4.98 -0.26 0.67
CA LEU A 64 -4.52 -0.26 -0.72
C LEU A 64 -5.62 -0.71 -1.69
N VAL A 65 -6.35 -1.78 -1.36
CA VAL A 65 -7.49 -2.24 -2.17
C VAL A 65 -8.56 -1.16 -2.28
N THR A 66 -8.88 -0.49 -1.17
CA THR A 66 -9.83 0.62 -1.15
C THR A 66 -9.34 1.78 -2.04
N LEU A 67 -8.06 2.15 -1.96
CA LEU A 67 -7.47 3.18 -2.80
C LEU A 67 -7.54 2.82 -4.30
N SER A 68 -7.29 1.55 -4.64
CA SER A 68 -7.44 1.05 -6.00
C SER A 68 -8.88 1.18 -6.50
N HIS A 69 -9.88 0.84 -5.68
CA HIS A 69 -11.29 0.98 -6.02
C HIS A 69 -11.75 2.43 -6.16
N LEU A 70 -11.16 3.36 -5.40
CA LEU A 70 -11.45 4.79 -5.49
C LEU A 70 -10.72 5.49 -6.64
N THR A 71 -9.76 4.81 -7.28
CA THR A 71 -9.03 5.37 -8.42
C THR A 71 -9.98 5.56 -9.60
N HIS A 72 -9.97 6.76 -10.19
CA HIS A 72 -10.84 7.07 -11.32
C HIS A 72 -10.57 6.13 -12.52
N PRO A 73 -11.60 5.64 -13.24
CA PRO A 73 -11.43 4.68 -14.34
C PRO A 73 -10.51 5.15 -15.48
N SER A 74 -10.31 6.45 -15.65
CA SER A 74 -9.39 7.03 -16.64
C SER A 74 -7.91 6.89 -16.27
N LEU A 75 -7.57 6.33 -15.11
CA LEU A 75 -6.20 6.16 -14.63
C LEU A 75 -5.82 4.67 -14.47
N PRO A 76 -5.94 3.84 -15.53
CA PRO A 76 -5.71 2.39 -15.42
C PRO A 76 -4.27 2.03 -15.08
N ALA A 77 -3.29 2.82 -15.53
CA ALA A 77 -1.87 2.60 -15.19
C ALA A 77 -1.61 2.86 -13.69
N TYR A 78 -2.17 3.94 -13.16
CA TYR A 78 -2.13 4.24 -11.72
C TYR A 78 -2.77 3.11 -10.91
N LYS A 79 -3.99 2.70 -11.28
CA LYS A 79 -4.72 1.63 -10.60
C LYS A 79 -3.91 0.33 -10.55
N LYS A 80 -3.30 -0.07 -11.67
CA LYS A 80 -2.44 -1.26 -11.75
C LYS A 80 -1.29 -1.23 -10.75
N VAL A 81 -0.70 -0.07 -10.50
CA VAL A 81 0.36 0.07 -9.49
C VAL A 81 -0.19 -0.15 -8.08
N ILE A 82 -1.35 0.40 -7.75
CA ILE A 82 -1.98 0.20 -6.44
C ILE A 82 -2.40 -1.26 -6.25
N ASP A 83 -2.96 -1.89 -7.29
CA ASP A 83 -3.31 -3.32 -7.30
C ASP A 83 -2.06 -4.19 -7.08
N TYR A 84 -0.97 -3.86 -7.76
CA TYR A 84 0.32 -4.54 -7.59
C TYR A 84 0.86 -4.37 -6.16
N ALA A 85 0.79 -3.17 -5.60
CA ALA A 85 1.21 -2.92 -4.23
C ALA A 85 0.41 -3.78 -3.22
N ALA A 86 -0.91 -3.91 -3.42
CA ALA A 86 -1.77 -4.74 -2.57
C ALA A 86 -1.48 -6.25 -2.70
N SER A 87 -1.10 -6.72 -3.89
CA SER A 87 -0.82 -8.14 -4.15
C SER A 87 0.48 -8.63 -3.53
N LEU A 88 1.43 -7.72 -3.26
CA LEU A 88 2.68 -8.03 -2.56
C LEU A 88 2.48 -8.34 -1.07
N ILE A 89 1.33 -8.00 -0.49
CA ILE A 89 1.00 -8.31 0.89
C ILE A 89 0.33 -9.69 0.95
N VAL A 90 1.14 -10.70 1.25
CA VAL A 90 0.70 -12.08 1.48
C VAL A 90 0.42 -12.26 2.97
N ILE A 91 -0.78 -12.73 3.28
CA ILE A 91 -1.20 -13.10 4.64
C ILE A 91 -1.59 -14.56 4.50
N GLU A 92 -0.89 -15.44 5.20
CA GLU A 92 -1.22 -16.87 5.19
C GLU A 92 -2.64 -17.02 5.74
N ALA A 93 -3.48 -17.77 5.03
CA ALA A 93 -4.79 -18.12 5.57
C ALA A 93 -4.57 -19.15 6.69
N PRO A 94 -5.34 -19.08 7.78
CA PRO A 94 -5.26 -20.08 8.86
C PRO A 94 -5.52 -21.50 8.37
#